data_AF-A0A7C5H3L2-F1
#
_entry.id   AF-A0A7C5H3L2-F1
#
_cell.length_a   1.000
_cell.length_b   1.000
_cell.length_c   1.000
_cell.angle_alpha   90.00
_cell.angle_beta   90.00
_cell.angle_gamma   90.00
#
_symmetry.space_group_name_H-M   'P 1'
#
loop_
_entity.id
_entity.type
_entity.pdbx_description
1 polymer ?
#
loop_
_entity_poly.entity_id
_entity_poly.type
_entity_poly.pdbx_seq_one_letter_code
_entity_poly.pdbx_strand_id
1 'polypeptide(L)'
;TALMKCNQSMGMDLPLRMLFYSDYEGRYWLSYTNPEYYSLKHNIKDNKCLAIINKVSIALQTLAQEVADNNTTAASSDQNSSDQNNTKEKE
;
A
#
# COMPACT_ATOMS: atom_id res chain seq x y z
N THR A 1 2.07 17.19 14.83
CA THR A 1 1.18 16.23 14.12
C THR A 1 0.59 15.25 15.12
N ALA A 2 -0.42 14.45 14.76
CA ALA A 2 -0.96 13.42 15.68
C ALA A 2 0.11 12.40 16.10
N LEU A 3 0.98 12.00 15.18
CA LEU A 3 2.11 11.10 15.45
C LEU A 3 3.13 11.70 16.43
N MET A 4 3.51 12.98 16.26
CA MET A 4 4.42 13.65 17.22
C MET A 4 3.81 13.85 18.60
N LYS A 5 2.47 13.91 18.72
CA LYS A 5 1.78 13.94 20.02
C LYS A 5 1.81 12.58 20.73
N CYS A 6 1.95 11.49 19.98
CA CYS A 6 2.11 10.14 20.53
C CYS A 6 3.53 9.88 21.04
N ASN A 7 4.52 10.26 20.25
CA ASN A 7 5.92 10.30 20.67
C ASN A 7 6.67 11.30 19.80
N GLN A 8 7.37 12.26 20.42
CA GLN A 8 8.09 13.31 19.71
C GLN A 8 9.20 12.75 18.80
N SER A 9 9.79 11.60 19.14
CA SER A 9 10.82 10.94 18.31
C SER A 9 10.31 10.51 16.95
N MET A 10 8.99 10.31 16.79
CA MET A 10 8.37 10.04 15.49
C MET A 10 8.53 11.21 14.52
N GLY A 11 8.86 12.40 15.00
CA GLY A 11 9.22 13.54 14.16
C GLY A 11 10.41 13.26 13.24
N MET A 12 11.30 12.32 13.58
CA MET A 12 12.43 11.91 12.74
C MET A 12 12.01 11.11 11.50
N ASP A 13 10.84 10.46 11.54
CA ASP A 13 10.28 9.70 10.41
C ASP A 13 9.23 10.51 9.63
N LEU A 14 9.07 11.79 9.97
CA LEU A 14 8.24 12.72 9.22
C LEU A 14 9.11 13.56 8.27
N PRO A 15 8.59 13.91 7.08
CA PRO A 15 7.26 13.57 6.55
C PRO A 15 7.12 12.10 6.11
N LEU A 16 5.87 11.62 6.01
CA LEU A 16 5.58 10.31 5.40
C LEU A 16 6.01 10.32 3.93
N ARG A 17 6.63 9.23 3.46
CA ARG A 17 7.21 9.14 2.11
C ARG A 17 6.62 8.01 1.28
N MET A 18 6.38 8.31 0.02
CA MET A 18 6.04 7.36 -1.04
C MET A 18 6.94 7.64 -2.24
N LEU A 19 7.39 6.59 -2.91
CA LEU A 19 8.30 6.62 -4.05
C LEU A 19 7.58 6.02 -5.26
N PHE A 20 7.47 6.82 -6.31
CA PHE A 20 6.95 6.44 -7.61
C PHE A 20 8.13 6.40 -8.60
N TYR A 21 8.28 5.31 -9.33
CA TYR A 21 9.32 5.17 -10.34
C TYR A 21 8.87 4.25 -11.46
N SER A 22 9.53 4.33 -12.61
CA SER A 22 9.30 3.44 -13.74
C SER A 22 10.56 2.65 -14.07
N ASP A 23 10.38 1.44 -14.60
CA ASP A 23 11.50 0.67 -15.17
C ASP A 23 11.63 0.91 -16.69
N TYR A 24 12.65 0.29 -17.30
CA TYR A 24 12.91 0.40 -18.74
C TYR A 24 11.86 -0.28 -19.62
N GLU A 25 11.01 -1.14 -19.03
CA GLU A 25 9.91 -1.82 -19.74
C GLU A 25 8.60 -1.02 -19.64
N GLY A 26 8.65 0.19 -19.09
CA GLY A 26 7.50 1.08 -18.97
C GLY A 26 6.53 0.69 -17.84
N ARG A 27 6.92 -0.22 -16.94
CA ARG A 27 6.12 -0.53 -15.76
C ARG A 27 6.35 0.52 -14.68
N TYR A 28 5.27 0.94 -14.03
CA TYR A 28 5.32 1.83 -12.89
C TYR A 28 5.29 1.04 -11.59
N TRP A 29 6.13 1.47 -10.66
CA TRP A 29 6.30 0.90 -9.35
C TRP A 29 6.04 1.97 -8.30
N LEU A 30 5.32 1.57 -7.26
CA LEU A 30 5.04 2.40 -6.10
C LEU A 30 5.51 1.66 -4.86
N SER A 31 6.31 2.34 -4.04
CA SER A 31 6.68 1.86 -2.71
C SER A 31 6.47 2.94 -1.67
N TYR A 32 6.18 2.55 -0.44
CA TYR A 32 5.99 3.46 0.67
C TYR A 32 6.59 2.87 1.95
N THR A 33 6.89 3.72 2.93
CA THR A 33 7.41 3.25 4.22
C THR A 33 6.31 2.57 5.02
N ASN A 34 6.55 1.36 5.51
CA ASN A 34 5.60 0.64 6.36
C ASN A 34 5.47 1.34 7.74
N PRO A 35 4.32 1.96 8.06
CA PRO A 35 4.14 2.69 9.32
C PRO A 35 4.07 1.79 10.55
N GLU A 36 3.77 0.51 10.41
CA GLU A 36 3.67 -0.43 11.54
C GLU A 36 4.99 -0.56 12.29
N TYR A 37 6.12 -0.41 11.57
CA TYR A 37 7.46 -0.47 12.15
C TYR A 37 7.72 0.67 13.16
N TYR A 38 6.97 1.77 13.08
CA TYR A 38 7.13 2.89 14.02
C TYR A 38 6.78 2.52 15.47
N SER A 39 5.87 1.56 15.66
CA SER A 39 5.50 1.08 17.00
C SER A 39 6.71 0.48 17.72
N LEU A 40 7.47 -0.38 17.03
CA LEU A 40 8.69 -0.99 17.52
C LEU A 40 9.83 0.03 17.64
N LYS A 41 10.08 0.81 16.58
CA LYS A 41 11.19 1.78 16.51
C LYS A 41 11.12 2.85 17.61
N HIS A 42 9.93 3.32 17.94
CA HIS A 42 9.71 4.40 18.92
C HIS A 42 9.10 3.91 20.23
N ASN A 43 9.07 2.59 20.47
CA ASN A 43 8.57 1.95 21.69
C ASN A 43 7.15 2.43 22.09
N ILE A 44 6.24 2.47 21.13
CA ILE A 44 4.85 2.92 21.34
C ILE A 44 4.03 1.78 21.92
N LYS A 45 3.47 1.98 23.11
CA LYS A 45 2.61 1.00 23.80
C LYS A 45 1.19 1.48 24.04
N ASP A 46 0.94 2.78 23.86
CA ASP A 46 -0.38 3.36 24.06
C ASP A 46 -1.35 2.94 22.94
N ASN A 47 -2.51 2.38 23.31
CA ASN A 47 -3.48 1.85 22.35
C ASN A 47 -4.05 2.92 21.42
N LYS A 48 -4.21 4.17 21.88
CA LYS A 48 -4.72 5.25 21.01
C LYS A 48 -3.67 5.60 19.95
N CYS A 49 -2.40 5.60 20.33
CA CYS A 49 -1.29 5.83 19.42
C CYS A 49 -1.08 4.69 18.42
N LEU A 50 -1.23 3.44 18.85
CA LEU A 50 -1.24 2.29 17.94
C LEU A 50 -2.40 2.39 16.92
N ALA A 51 -3.59 2.83 17.35
CA ALA A 51 -4.70 3.05 16.44
C ALA A 51 -4.43 4.18 15.43
N ILE A 52 -3.70 5.23 15.82
CA ILE A 52 -3.26 6.29 14.89
C ILE A 52 -2.27 5.73 13.87
N ILE A 53 -1.29 4.93 14.30
CA ILE A 53 -0.32 4.29 13.39
C ILE A 53 -1.03 3.38 12.39
N ASN A 54 -2.00 2.59 12.85
CA ASN A 54 -2.81 1.72 11.99
C ASN A 54 -3.59 2.51 10.92
N LYS A 55 -4.19 3.65 11.30
CA LYS A 55 -4.87 4.54 10.34
C LYS A 55 -3.94 5.04 9.25
N VAL A 56 -2.68 5.35 9.59
CA VAL A 56 -1.66 5.76 8.62
C VAL A 56 -1.29 4.61 7.71
N SER A 57 -1.15 3.38 8.24
CA SER A 57 -0.90 2.17 7.44
C SER A 57 -1.99 1.95 6.40
N ILE A 58 -3.25 1.96 6.83
CA ILE A 58 -4.42 1.81 5.96
C ILE A 58 -4.45 2.92 4.91
N ALA A 59 -4.25 4.18 5.30
CA ALA A 59 -4.29 5.30 4.34
C ALA A 59 -3.24 5.17 3.23
N LEU A 60 -1.98 4.80 3.57
CA LEU A 60 -0.94 4.61 2.55
C LEU A 60 -1.23 3.40 1.66
N GLN A 61 -1.76 2.32 2.23
CA GLN A 61 -2.15 1.13 1.47
C GLN A 61 -3.28 1.45 0.48
N THR A 62 -4.33 2.15 0.94
CA THR A 62 -5.45 2.55 0.09
C THR A 62 -4.98 3.45 -1.05
N LEU A 63 -4.13 4.45 -0.77
CA LEU A 63 -3.57 5.31 -1.82
C LEU A 63 -2.74 4.50 -2.82
N ALA A 64 -1.98 3.50 -2.36
CA ALA A 64 -1.21 2.64 -3.26
C ALA A 64 -2.10 1.74 -4.13
N GLN A 65 -3.16 1.18 -3.55
CA GLN A 65 -4.15 0.36 -4.26
C GLN A 65 -4.90 1.19 -5.30
N GLU A 66 -5.39 2.38 -4.95
CA GLU A 66 -6.08 3.26 -5.88
C GLU A 66 -5.19 3.62 -7.07
N VAL A 67 -3.90 3.89 -6.87
CA VAL A 67 -2.97 4.16 -7.98
C VAL A 67 -2.77 2.92 -8.85
N ALA A 68 -2.64 1.74 -8.25
CA ALA A 68 -2.46 0.48 -8.99
C ALA A 68 -3.72 0.14 -9.83
N ASP A 69 -4.90 0.30 -9.25
CA ASP A 69 -6.18 -0.01 -9.90
C ASP A 69 -6.46 0.97 -11.06
N ASN A 70 -6.19 2.26 -10.87
CA ASN A 70 -6.35 3.29 -11.90
C ASN A 70 -5.37 3.14 -13.08
N ASN A 71 -4.23 2.47 -12.89
CA ASN A 71 -3.29 2.21 -14.00
C ASN A 71 -3.75 1.03 -14.90
N THR A 72 -4.79 0.30 -14.49
CA THR A 72 -5.40 -0.79 -15.29
C THR A 72 -6.35 -0.24 -16.37
N THR A 73 -6.65 1.07 -16.40
CA THR A 73 -7.48 1.71 -17.44
C THR A 73 -6.68 2.35 -18.59
N ALA A 74 -5.35 2.28 -18.58
CA ALA A 74 -4.47 2.77 -19.66
C ALA A 74 -3.83 1.65 -20.50
N ALA A 75 -4.13 0.37 -20.21
CA ALA A 75 -3.65 -0.78 -20.96
C ALA A 75 -4.83 -1.63 -21.47
N SER A 76 -5.52 -1.17 -22.53
CA SER A 76 -6.49 -1.98 -23.26
C SER A 76 -6.12 -2.12 -24.74
N SER A 77 -5.28 -3.10 -25.02
CA SER A 77 -5.24 -3.94 -26.24
C SER A 77 -4.18 -5.01 -25.94
N ASP A 78 -4.54 -6.22 -25.52
CA ASP A 78 -5.09 -7.21 -26.44
C ASP A 78 -6.13 -8.12 -25.79
N GLN A 79 -7.19 -8.39 -26.55
CA GLN A 79 -8.07 -9.52 -26.28
C GLN A 79 -7.32 -10.83 -26.57
N ASN A 80 -7.40 -11.78 -25.64
CA ASN A 80 -7.79 -13.12 -26.03
C ASN A 80 -8.77 -13.69 -25.01
N SER A 81 -10.05 -13.61 -25.36
CA SER A 81 -11.06 -14.53 -24.85
C SER A 81 -10.86 -15.88 -25.54
N SER A 82 -10.76 -16.95 -24.76
CA SER A 82 -11.08 -18.29 -25.24
C SER A 82 -11.79 -19.02 -24.10
N ASP A 83 -13.12 -18.97 -24.18
CA ASP A 83 -14.04 -19.87 -23.51
C ASP A 83 -13.66 -21.34 -23.75
N GLN A 84 -13.83 -22.20 -22.74
CA GLN A 84 -14.59 -23.44 -22.91
C GLN A 84 -14.91 -24.13 -21.57
N ASN A 85 -16.21 -24.27 -21.33
CA ASN A 85 -16.83 -25.20 -20.38
C ASN A 85 -16.27 -26.62 -20.53
N ASN A 86 -16.08 -27.35 -19.42
CA ASN A 86 -16.58 -28.72 -19.35
C ASN A 86 -16.83 -29.20 -17.91
N THR A 87 -18.11 -29.38 -17.59
CA THR A 87 -18.59 -30.31 -16.56
C THR A 87 -18.70 -31.69 -17.21
N LYS A 88 -18.07 -32.74 -16.65
CA LYS A 88 -18.63 -34.11 -16.58
C LYS A 88 -17.70 -35.13 -15.87
N GLU A 89 -18.22 -35.70 -14.78
CA GLU A 89 -18.38 -37.13 -14.45
C GLU A 89 -17.26 -38.18 -14.71
N LYS A 90 -17.09 -39.02 -13.66
CA LYS A 90 -16.63 -40.43 -13.58
C LYS A 90 -15.12 -40.73 -13.54
N GLU A 91 -14.65 -41.17 -12.37
CA GLU A 91 -14.51 -42.60 -12.00
C GLU A 91 -14.67 -42.78 -10.49
#